data_AF-A0A8X6PQJ8-F1
#
_entry.id   AF-A0A8X6PQJ8-F1
#
_cell.length_a   1.000
_cell.length_b   1.000
_cell.length_c   1.000
_cell.angle_alpha   90.00
_cell.angle_beta   90.00
_cell.angle_gamma   90.00
#
_symmetry.space_group_name_H-M   'P 1'
#
loop_
_entity.id
_entity.type
_entity.pdbx_description
1 polymer ?
#
loop_
_entity_poly.entity_id
_entity_poly.type
_entity_poly.pdbx_seq_one_letter_code
_entity_poly.pdbx_strand_id
1 'polypeptide(L)'
;PVYPQIGGWNISGDFNISQWNFQNTLEILHNQYSRGGLFSWGVGEDERNSSRNILQLDQGGLGLPTRDYYLNKSKDDEVRHDSFLIFF
;
A
#
# COMPACT_ATOMS: atom_id res chain seq x y z
N PRO A 1 19.15 4.13 -0.87
CA PRO A 1 18.40 3.07 -1.59
C PRO A 1 17.50 2.29 -0.62
N VAL A 2 16.18 2.34 -0.80
CA VAL A 2 15.17 1.75 0.11
C VAL A 2 15.12 0.22 -0.01
N TYR A 3 15.42 -0.30 -1.20
CA TYR A 3 15.26 -1.70 -1.59
C TYR A 3 15.97 -2.75 -0.72
N PRO A 4 17.20 -2.53 -0.19
CA PRO A 4 17.87 -3.51 0.66
C PRO A 4 17.20 -3.71 2.03
N GLN A 5 16.47 -2.69 2.51
CA GLN A 5 15.85 -2.72 3.86
C GLN A 5 14.51 -3.45 3.87
N ILE A 6 13.81 -3.50 2.73
CA ILE A 6 12.48 -4.11 2.57
C ILE A 6 12.51 -5.49 1.88
N GLY A 7 13.71 -6.04 1.63
CA GLY A 7 13.89 -7.37 1.02
C GLY A 7 13.67 -7.44 -0.50
N GLY A 8 13.62 -6.30 -1.18
CA GLY A 8 13.44 -6.21 -2.62
C GLY A 8 12.01 -6.54 -3.10
N TRP A 9 11.86 -6.65 -4.42
CA TRP A 9 10.60 -6.98 -5.08
C TRP A 9 10.82 -8.14 -6.07
N ASN A 10 9.86 -9.06 -6.20
CA ASN A 10 10.00 -10.28 -7.02
C ASN A 10 10.43 -10.00 -8.48
N ILE A 11 10.02 -8.85 -9.03
CA ILE A 11 10.35 -8.44 -10.40
C ILE A 11 11.84 -8.01 -10.55
N SER A 12 12.50 -7.66 -9.45
CA SER A 12 13.90 -7.19 -9.46
C SER A 12 14.93 -8.32 -9.54
N GLY A 13 14.51 -9.60 -9.51
CA GLY A 13 15.40 -10.76 -9.62
C GLY A 13 16.14 -11.15 -8.32
N ASP A 14 16.40 -10.19 -7.44
CA ASP A 14 17.14 -10.39 -6.17
C ASP A 14 16.22 -10.73 -4.96
N PHE A 15 14.97 -11.12 -5.21
CA PHE A 15 13.98 -11.38 -4.16
C PHE A 15 14.14 -12.78 -3.55
N ASN A 16 14.22 -12.86 -2.22
CA ASN A 16 14.28 -14.13 -1.49
C ASN A 16 13.08 -14.29 -0.54
N ILE A 17 12.16 -15.18 -0.90
CA ILE A 17 10.92 -15.41 -0.15
C ILE A 17 11.15 -15.97 1.26
N SER A 18 12.22 -16.73 1.48
CA SER A 18 12.53 -17.29 2.81
C SER A 18 13.08 -16.25 3.78
N GLN A 19 13.64 -15.16 3.26
CA GLN A 19 14.16 -14.05 4.08
C GLN A 19 13.14 -12.90 4.20
N TRP A 20 12.17 -12.85 3.30
CA TRP A 20 11.19 -11.77 3.25
C TRP A 20 10.13 -11.91 4.34
N ASN A 21 9.83 -10.80 5.02
CA ASN A 21 8.80 -10.74 6.03
C ASN A 21 7.80 -9.63 5.69
N PHE A 22 6.54 -10.02 5.48
CA PHE A 22 5.47 -9.11 5.10
C PHE A 22 5.23 -8.01 6.14
N GLN A 23 5.16 -8.37 7.43
CA GLN A 23 4.85 -7.44 8.51
C GLN A 23 5.92 -6.37 8.65
N ASN A 24 7.20 -6.76 8.72
CA ASN A 24 8.32 -5.82 8.81
C ASN A 24 8.39 -4.89 7.58
N THR A 25 8.17 -5.45 6.40
CA THR A 25 8.13 -4.68 5.16
C THR A 25 7.00 -3.64 5.19
N LEU A 26 5.81 -4.05 5.61
CA LEU A 26 4.63 -3.19 5.70
C LEU A 26 4.80 -2.09 6.74
N GLU A 27 5.39 -2.41 7.90
CA GLU A 27 5.72 -1.43 8.94
C GLU A 27 6.71 -0.37 8.45
N ILE A 28 7.79 -0.79 7.78
CA ILE A 28 8.78 0.13 7.22
C ILE A 28 8.14 1.03 6.15
N LEU A 29 7.36 0.45 5.24
CA LEU A 29 6.70 1.20 4.17
C LEU A 29 5.70 2.23 4.72
N HIS A 30 4.86 1.84 5.67
CA HIS A 30 3.86 2.72 6.25
C HIS A 30 4.48 3.81 7.15
N ASN A 31 5.43 3.45 8.01
CA ASN A 31 5.95 4.35 9.04
C ASN A 31 7.14 5.19 8.58
N GLN A 32 8.07 4.61 7.83
CA GLN A 32 9.32 5.32 7.47
C GLN A 32 9.19 6.03 6.12
N TYR A 33 8.40 5.47 5.21
CA TYR A 33 8.26 5.99 3.85
C TYR A 33 6.90 6.61 3.56
N SER A 34 5.97 6.61 4.52
CA SER A 34 4.60 7.12 4.38
C SER A 34 3.90 6.61 3.11
N ARG A 35 4.21 5.37 2.72
CA ARG A 35 3.62 4.71 1.54
C ARG A 35 2.41 3.91 2.01
N GLY A 36 1.20 4.44 1.81
CA GLY A 36 -0.06 3.78 2.14
C GLY A 36 -0.50 2.73 1.11
N GLY A 37 0.31 1.68 0.94
CA GLY A 37 -0.08 0.51 0.15
C GLY A 37 -1.10 -0.34 0.90
N LEU A 38 -2.02 -1.01 0.19
CA LEU A 38 -3.10 -1.84 0.73
C LEU A 38 -4.16 -1.09 1.56
N PHE A 39 -3.76 -0.40 2.63
CA PHE A 39 -4.62 0.39 3.50
C PHE A 39 -3.86 1.59 4.03
N SER A 40 -4.61 2.64 4.40
CA SER A 40 -4.06 3.79 5.10
C SER A 40 -4.43 3.71 6.57
N TRP A 41 -3.57 4.26 7.42
CA TRP A 41 -3.85 4.33 8.85
C TRP A 41 -3.27 5.58 9.45
N GLY A 42 -3.88 6.03 10.55
CA GLY A 42 -3.44 7.20 11.27
C GLY A 42 -4.03 7.28 12.66
N VAL A 43 -3.59 8.27 13.43
CA VAL A 43 -4.18 8.60 14.72
C VAL A 43 -5.05 9.83 14.52
N GLY A 44 -6.33 9.69 14.83
CA GLY A 44 -7.32 10.76 14.72
C GLY A 44 -8.22 10.80 15.95
N GLU A 45 -9.03 11.84 16.01
CA GLU A 45 -10.03 12.03 17.07
C GLU A 45 -11.11 10.94 17.00
N ASP A 46 -11.58 10.46 18.15
CA ASP A 46 -12.72 9.54 18.19
C ASP A 46 -14.01 10.32 17.91
N GLU A 47 -14.70 9.97 16.82
CA GLU A 47 -15.98 10.58 16.42
C GLU A 47 -17.05 10.49 17.51
N ARG A 48 -16.95 9.51 18.42
CA ARG A 48 -17.88 9.35 19.55
C ARG A 48 -17.44 10.10 20.80
N ASN A 49 -16.14 10.38 20.93
CA ASN A 49 -15.59 11.11 22.06
C ASN A 49 -14.31 11.88 21.69
N SER A 50 -14.52 13.14 21.33
CA SER A 50 -13.50 14.13 21.00
C SER A 50 -12.35 14.30 21.99
N SER A 51 -12.54 13.88 23.24
CA SER A 51 -11.49 13.96 24.26
C SER A 51 -10.45 12.84 24.16
N ARG A 52 -10.59 11.92 23.20
CA ARG A 52 -9.70 10.77 22.99
C ARG A 52 -9.33 10.63 21.52
N ASN A 53 -8.17 10.04 21.28
CA ASN A 53 -7.73 9.65 19.95
C ASN A 53 -7.84 8.13 19.79
N ILE A 54 -8.13 7.69 18.57
CA ILE A 54 -8.17 6.29 18.18
C ILE A 54 -7.29 6.06 16.95
N LEU A 55 -6.90 4.80 16.77
CA LEU A 55 -6.35 4.35 15.50
C LEU A 55 -7.47 4.29 14.47
N GLN A 56 -7.29 5.00 13.37
CA GLN A 56 -8.20 5.02 12.24
C GLN A 56 -7.58 4.22 11.10
N LEU A 57 -8.35 3.33 10.50
CA LEU A 57 -7.99 2.51 9.35
C LEU A 57 -8.94 2.87 8.21
N ASP A 58 -8.40 3.19 7.05
CA ASP A 58 -9.19 3.53 5.86
C ASP A 58 -8.65 2.82 4.61
N GLN A 59 -9.49 2.71 3.60
CA GLN A 59 -9.15 2.12 2.31
C GLN A 59 -8.03 2.94 1.66
N GLY A 60 -6.92 2.27 1.35
CA GLY A 60 -5.77 2.84 0.66
C GLY A 60 -5.36 1.99 -0.53
N GLY A 61 -4.13 2.18 -1.00
CA GLY A 61 -3.51 1.28 -1.98
C GLY A 61 -4.02 1.38 -3.42
N LEU A 62 -4.85 2.37 -3.76
CA LEU A 62 -5.11 2.67 -5.17
C LEU A 62 -3.94 3.48 -5.74
N GLY A 63 -3.26 2.93 -6.74
CA GLY A 63 -2.25 3.67 -7.50
C GLY A 63 -2.86 4.76 -8.40
N LEU A 64 -4.15 4.64 -8.72
CA LEU A 64 -4.90 5.60 -9.53
C LEU A 64 -5.91 6.41 -8.68
N PRO A 65 -6.25 7.64 -9.11
CA PRO A 65 -7.03 8.58 -8.30
C PRO A 65 -8.40 8.09 -7.87
N THR A 66 -9.03 7.21 -8.65
CA THR A 66 -10.36 6.70 -8.35
C THR A 66 -10.50 5.22 -8.68
N ARG A 67 -11.36 4.54 -7.92
CA ARG A 67 -11.76 3.15 -8.14
C ARG A 67 -12.34 2.91 -9.53
N ASP A 68 -12.99 3.91 -10.11
CA ASP A 68 -13.68 3.82 -11.40
C ASP A 68 -12.75 3.44 -12.55
N TYR A 69 -11.46 3.79 -12.48
CA TYR A 69 -10.46 3.36 -13.46
C TYR A 69 -10.32 1.83 -13.52
N TYR A 70 -10.52 1.16 -12.38
CA TYR A 70 -10.43 -0.30 -12.29
C TYR A 70 -11.74 -0.99 -12.66
N LEU A 71 -12.88 -0.29 -12.54
CA LEU A 71 -14.21 -0.87 -12.77
C LEU A 71 -14.78 -0.58 -14.18
N ASN A 72 -14.41 0.53 -14.83
CA ASN A 72 -14.99 0.94 -16.10
C ASN A 72 -14.39 0.22 -17.31
N LYS A 73 -15.08 -0.82 -17.80
CA LYS A 73 -14.67 -1.71 -18.90
C LYS A 73 -14.52 -1.06 -20.30
N SER A 74 -14.67 0.25 -20.49
CA SER A 74 -14.87 0.81 -21.84
C SER A 74 -13.66 1.41 -22.55
N LYS A 75 -12.55 1.76 -21.89
CA LYS A 75 -11.36 2.31 -22.58
C LYS A 75 -10.07 1.90 -21.86
N ASP A 76 -9.13 1.38 -22.65
CA ASP A 76 -7.77 0.94 -22.32
C ASP A 76 -7.60 -0.26 -21.37
N ASP A 77 -7.55 -1.45 -21.98
CA ASP A 77 -7.23 -2.71 -21.31
C ASP A 77 -5.73 -2.90 -21.02
N GLU A 78 -4.85 -2.08 -21.60
CA GLU A 78 -3.39 -2.21 -21.49
C GLU A 78 -2.83 -1.58 -20.20
N VAL A 79 -3.42 -0.48 -19.71
CA VAL A 79 -2.99 0.21 -18.47
C VAL A 79 -3.44 -0.53 -17.19
N ARG A 80 -4.30 -1.55 -17.34
CA ARG A 80 -4.99 -2.26 -16.24
C ARG A 80 -4.09 -3.16 -15.40
N HIS A 81 -3.14 -3.85 -16.03
CA HIS A 81 -2.35 -4.89 -15.35
C HIS A 81 -1.20 -4.29 -14.53
N ASP A 82 -0.52 -3.27 -15.06
CA ASP A 82 0.69 -2.74 -14.42
C ASP A 82 0.38 -1.96 -13.12
N SER A 83 -0.78 -1.29 -13.06
CA SER A 83 -1.15 -0.49 -11.88
C SER A 83 -1.57 -1.32 -10.67
N PHE A 84 -2.11 -2.53 -10.89
CA PHE A 84 -2.44 -3.47 -9.81
C PHE A 84 -1.22 -4.28 -9.37
N LEU A 85 -0.32 -4.59 -10.30
CA LEU A 85 0.88 -5.38 -10.02
C LEU A 85 1.94 -4.59 -9.26
N ILE A 86 1.99 -3.25 -9.36
CA ILE A 86 2.92 -2.40 -8.60
C ILE A 86 2.75 -2.48 -7.07
N PHE A 87 1.70 -3.13 -6.56
CA PHE A 87 1.40 -3.23 -5.13
C PHE A 87 1.46 -4.64 -4.51
N PHE A 88 2.04 -5.63 -5.21
CA PHE A 88 2.32 -6.95 -4.63
C PHE A 88 3.74 -7.45 -4.95
#